data_AF-A0A924WM54-F1
#
_entry.id   AF-A0A924WM54-F1
#
_cell.length_a   1.000
_cell.length_b   1.000
_cell.length_c   1.000
_cell.angle_alpha   90.00
_cell.angle_beta   90.00
_cell.angle_gamma   90.00
#
_symmetry.space_group_name_H-M   'P 1'
#
loop_
_entity.id
_entity.type
_entity.pdbx_description
1 polymer ?
#
loop_
_entity_poly.entity_id
_entity_poly.type
_entity_poly.pdbx_seq_one_letter_code
_entity_poly.pdbx_strand_id
1 'polypeptide(L)'
;MKPGPRSQITPEMWQRILALIEGGLPIGRAAVIAGTDRHAVRRFAMASRASRAALKKAEAESEYFHVLKIRDGKQGWKRSAWFLQVKWPQRWGERKSSPDPQGNQSLILCTTVIQKEARR
;
A
#
# COMPACT_ATOMS: atom_id res chain seq x y z
N MET A 1 -28.30 -25.69 -5.49
CA MET A 1 -27.40 -24.52 -5.44
C MET A 1 -26.53 -24.53 -6.69
N LYS A 2 -26.61 -23.53 -7.57
CA LYS A 2 -25.64 -23.41 -8.68
C LYS A 2 -24.28 -23.04 -8.06
N PRO A 3 -23.18 -23.76 -8.37
CA PRO A 3 -21.87 -23.35 -7.90
C PRO A 3 -21.59 -21.95 -8.43
N GLY A 4 -21.36 -20.99 -7.53
CA GLY A 4 -20.99 -19.63 -7.93
C GLY A 4 -19.76 -19.66 -8.84
N PRO A 5 -19.60 -18.67 -9.74
CA PRO A 5 -18.51 -18.67 -10.71
C PRO A 5 -17.18 -18.84 -9.99
N ARG A 6 -16.47 -19.94 -10.32
CA ARG A 6 -15.08 -20.15 -9.88
C ARG A 6 -14.33 -18.88 -10.26
N SER A 7 -13.71 -18.20 -9.29
CA SER A 7 -12.90 -17.01 -9.56
C SER A 7 -11.72 -17.42 -10.42
N GLN A 8 -11.87 -17.34 -11.75
CA GLN A 8 -10.84 -17.72 -12.71
C GLN A 8 -9.79 -16.61 -12.79
N ILE A 9 -9.06 -16.40 -11.69
CA ILE A 9 -7.79 -15.69 -11.74
C ILE A 9 -6.79 -16.69 -12.29
N THR A 10 -6.40 -16.49 -13.55
CA THR A 10 -5.34 -17.28 -14.16
C THR A 10 -3.98 -16.88 -13.58
N PRO A 11 -2.95 -17.73 -13.67
CA PRO A 11 -1.60 -17.37 -13.23
C PRO A 11 -1.07 -16.08 -13.87
N GLU A 12 -1.36 -15.85 -15.16
CA GLU A 12 -0.93 -14.67 -15.90
C GLU A 12 -1.64 -13.41 -15.39
N MET A 13 -2.95 -13.52 -15.13
CA MET A 13 -3.73 -12.44 -14.51
C MET A 13 -3.19 -12.11 -13.13
N TRP A 14 -2.85 -13.13 -12.33
CA TRP A 14 -2.26 -12.95 -11.00
C TRP A 14 -0.92 -12.21 -11.07
N GLN A 15 -0.01 -12.62 -11.96
CA GLN A 15 1.27 -11.94 -12.15
C GLN A 15 1.08 -10.48 -12.58
N ARG A 16 0.13 -10.21 -13.49
CA ARG A 16 -0.20 -8.85 -13.91
C ARG A 16 -0.72 -8.01 -12.75
N ILE A 17 -1.56 -8.56 -11.88
CA ILE A 17 -2.06 -7.86 -10.69
C ILE A 17 -0.91 -7.53 -9.74
N LEU A 18 0.00 -8.46 -9.48
CA LEU A 18 1.16 -8.23 -8.62
C LEU A 18 2.04 -7.10 -9.16
N ALA A 19 2.40 -7.14 -10.44
CA ALA A 19 3.22 -6.11 -11.07
C ALA A 19 2.58 -4.71 -10.97
N LEU A 20 1.26 -4.62 -11.13
CA LEU A 20 0.53 -3.35 -10.97
C LEU A 20 0.58 -2.84 -9.52
N ILE A 21 0.48 -3.73 -8.54
CA ILE A 21 0.56 -3.37 -7.11
C ILE A 21 1.98 -2.92 -6.76
N GLU A 22 3.00 -3.65 -7.21
CA GLU A 22 4.42 -3.29 -7.07
C GLU A 22 4.69 -1.88 -7.63
N GLY A 23 4.04 -1.52 -8.74
CA GLY A 23 4.07 -0.17 -9.33
C GLY A 23 3.32 0.92 -8.56
N GLY A 24 2.84 0.66 -7.34
CA GLY A 24 2.18 1.65 -6.49
C GLY A 24 0.65 1.75 -6.66
N LEU A 25 0.00 0.82 -7.37
CA LEU A 25 -1.45 0.84 -7.50
C LEU A 25 -2.14 0.14 -6.32
N PRO A 26 -3.28 0.67 -5.83
CA PRO A 26 -4.10 -0.05 -4.87
C PRO A 26 -4.72 -1.29 -5.52
N ILE A 27 -4.84 -2.36 -4.74
CA ILE A 27 -5.37 -3.68 -5.16
C ILE A 27 -6.68 -3.59 -5.95
N GLY A 28 -7.59 -2.69 -5.57
CA GLY A 28 -8.86 -2.51 -6.27
C GLY A 28 -8.67 -1.98 -7.69
N ARG A 29 -7.74 -1.05 -7.90
CA ARG A 29 -7.47 -0.53 -9.25
C ARG A 29 -6.69 -1.53 -10.09
N ALA A 30 -5.71 -2.22 -9.49
CA ALA A 30 -4.98 -3.30 -10.15
C ALA A 30 -5.92 -4.42 -10.63
N ALA A 31 -6.90 -4.80 -9.80
CA ALA A 31 -7.93 -5.76 -10.15
C ALA A 31 -8.75 -5.31 -11.37
N VAL A 32 -9.26 -4.07 -11.35
CA VAL A 32 -10.06 -3.54 -12.47
C VAL A 32 -9.25 -3.49 -13.77
N ILE A 33 -7.98 -3.08 -13.72
CA ILE A 33 -7.10 -3.06 -14.91
C ILE A 33 -6.86 -4.49 -15.45
N ALA A 34 -6.78 -5.48 -14.57
CA ALA A 34 -6.65 -6.89 -14.94
C ALA A 34 -7.97 -7.55 -15.36
N GLY A 35 -9.09 -6.79 -15.37
CA GLY A 35 -10.40 -7.31 -15.76
C GLY A 35 -11.10 -8.15 -14.67
N THR A 36 -10.79 -7.90 -13.40
CA THR A 36 -11.38 -8.64 -12.26
C THR A 36 -11.82 -7.71 -11.13
N ASP A 37 -12.39 -8.27 -10.08
CA ASP A 37 -12.88 -7.55 -8.89
C ASP A 37 -11.94 -7.71 -7.69
N ARG A 38 -11.90 -6.69 -6.82
CA ARG A 38 -11.09 -6.68 -5.59
C ARG A 38 -11.36 -7.89 -4.69
N HIS A 39 -12.62 -8.32 -4.57
CA HIS A 39 -12.98 -9.47 -3.74
C HIS A 39 -12.49 -10.78 -4.36
N ALA A 40 -12.45 -10.89 -5.69
CA ALA A 40 -11.87 -12.05 -6.37
C ALA A 40 -10.37 -12.17 -6.06
N VAL A 41 -9.62 -11.07 -6.18
CA VAL A 41 -8.18 -11.03 -5.87
C VAL A 41 -7.92 -11.42 -4.41
N ARG A 42 -8.70 -10.87 -3.47
CA ARG A 42 -8.56 -11.21 -2.05
C ARG A 42 -8.86 -12.68 -1.75
N ARG A 43 -9.93 -13.23 -2.34
CA ARG A 43 -10.26 -14.65 -2.18
C ARG A 43 -9.14 -15.54 -2.72
N PHE A 44 -8.61 -15.23 -3.90
CA PHE A 44 -7.48 -15.96 -4.48
C PHE A 44 -6.23 -15.90 -3.61
N ALA A 45 -5.88 -14.72 -3.09
CA ALA A 45 -4.75 -14.55 -2.19
C ALA A 45 -4.92 -15.34 -0.87
N MET A 46 -6.15 -15.53 -0.40
CA MET A 46 -6.42 -16.32 0.81
C MET A 46 -6.40 -17.83 0.60
N ALA A 47 -6.59 -18.30 -0.65
CA ALA A 47 -6.67 -19.72 -0.98
C ALA A 47 -5.37 -20.50 -0.75
N SER A 48 -4.21 -19.82 -0.85
CA SER A 48 -2.91 -20.47 -0.60
C SER A 48 -1.97 -19.57 0.19
N ARG A 49 -1.07 -20.19 0.96
CA ARG A 49 0.01 -19.45 1.66
C ARG A 49 0.94 -18.75 0.68
N ALA A 50 1.23 -19.37 -0.46
CA ALA A 50 2.09 -18.81 -1.50
C ALA A 50 1.50 -17.54 -2.12
N SER A 51 0.23 -17.57 -2.54
CA SER A 51 -0.47 -16.40 -3.09
C SER A 51 -0.57 -15.27 -2.06
N ARG A 52 -0.81 -15.61 -0.79
CA ARG A 52 -0.82 -14.62 0.30
C ARG A 52 0.54 -13.96 0.49
N ALA A 53 1.62 -14.74 0.47
CA ALA A 53 2.98 -14.25 0.61
C ALA A 53 3.37 -13.36 -0.58
N ALA A 54 3.03 -13.76 -1.80
CA ALA A 54 3.27 -12.97 -3.00
C ALA A 54 2.56 -11.62 -2.96
N LEU A 55 1.29 -11.59 -2.54
CA LEU A 55 0.54 -10.34 -2.38
C LEU A 55 1.19 -9.43 -1.33
N LYS A 56 1.57 -9.98 -0.18
CA LYS A 56 2.27 -9.21 0.88
C LYS A 56 3.59 -8.63 0.38
N LYS A 57 4.35 -9.39 -0.40
CA LYS A 57 5.59 -8.92 -1.03
C LYS A 57 5.30 -7.75 -1.96
N ALA A 58 4.34 -7.89 -2.88
CA ALA A 58 3.97 -6.82 -3.79
C ALA A 58 3.50 -5.55 -3.05
N GLU A 59 2.80 -5.69 -1.94
CA GLU A 59 2.40 -4.55 -1.10
C GLU A 59 3.60 -3.86 -0.42
N ALA A 60 4.63 -4.61 -0.01
CA ALA A 60 5.85 -4.03 0.53
C ALA A 60 6.65 -3.28 -0.54
N GLU A 61 6.74 -3.81 -1.76
CA GLU A 61 7.36 -3.12 -2.90
C GLU A 61 6.59 -1.83 -3.26
N SER A 62 5.25 -1.88 -3.22
CA SER A 62 4.38 -0.72 -3.39
C SER A 62 4.67 0.37 -2.37
N GLU A 63 4.85 0.00 -1.10
CA GLU A 63 5.23 0.91 -0.01
C GLU A 63 6.58 1.59 -0.34
N TYR A 64 7.59 0.79 -0.70
CA TYR A 64 8.91 1.27 -1.08
C TYR A 64 8.87 2.22 -2.29
N PHE A 65 8.08 1.90 -3.33
CA PHE A 65 7.89 2.74 -4.50
C PHE A 65 7.37 4.15 -4.11
N HIS A 66 6.37 4.22 -3.24
CA HIS A 66 5.85 5.50 -2.75
C HIS A 66 6.86 6.27 -1.90
N VAL A 67 7.65 5.57 -1.08
CA VAL A 67 8.74 6.18 -0.30
C VAL A 67 9.80 6.77 -1.23
N LEU A 68 10.28 6.04 -2.23
CA LEU A 68 11.21 6.55 -3.23
C LEU A 68 10.66 7.78 -3.96
N LYS A 69 9.38 7.75 -4.33
CA LYS A 69 8.72 8.88 -5.00
C LYS A 69 8.68 10.14 -4.12
N ILE A 70 8.55 9.96 -2.80
CA ILE A 70 8.61 11.04 -1.81
C ILE A 70 10.04 11.54 -1.66
N ARG A 71 10.98 10.61 -1.45
CA ARG A 71 12.41 10.89 -1.26
C ARG A 71 12.97 11.71 -2.42
N ASP A 72 12.67 11.30 -3.64
CA ASP A 72 13.17 11.96 -4.85
C ASP A 72 12.38 13.24 -5.22
N GLY A 73 11.39 13.65 -4.42
CA GLY A 73 10.58 14.86 -4.69
C GLY A 73 9.78 14.83 -6.01
N LYS A 74 9.55 13.63 -6.57
CA LYS A 74 8.92 13.45 -7.89
C LYS A 74 7.49 13.99 -7.93
N GLN A 75 7.00 14.30 -9.12
CA GLN A 75 5.64 14.82 -9.31
C GLN A 75 4.59 13.92 -8.63
N GLY A 76 3.73 14.54 -7.82
CA GLY A 76 2.70 13.82 -7.08
C GLY A 76 3.18 13.15 -5.79
N TRP A 77 4.38 13.48 -5.26
CA TRP A 77 4.86 12.98 -3.99
C TRP A 77 3.87 13.21 -2.83
N LYS A 78 3.15 14.34 -2.80
CA LYS A 78 2.11 14.61 -1.79
C LYS A 78 1.00 13.55 -1.81
N ARG A 79 0.61 13.08 -3.00
CA ARG A 79 -0.39 12.01 -3.16
C ARG A 79 0.17 10.66 -2.70
N SER A 80 1.46 10.38 -2.94
CA SER A 80 2.12 9.21 -2.37
C SER A 80 2.16 9.25 -0.85
N ALA A 81 2.50 10.40 -0.25
CA ALA A 81 2.52 10.58 1.20
C ALA A 81 1.14 10.34 1.82
N TRP A 82 0.10 10.95 1.24
CA TRP A 82 -1.28 10.72 1.66
C TRP A 82 -1.70 9.23 1.50
N PHE A 83 -1.32 8.59 0.39
CA PHE A 83 -1.61 7.17 0.19
C PHE A 83 -1.00 6.28 1.28
N LEU A 84 0.27 6.53 1.64
CA LEU A 84 0.95 5.81 2.73
C LEU A 84 0.22 6.00 4.07
N GLN A 85 -0.20 7.23 4.38
CA GLN A 85 -0.96 7.54 5.60
C GLN A 85 -2.29 6.78 5.69
N VAL A 86 -3.04 6.71 4.59
CA VAL A 86 -4.35 6.03 4.56
C VAL A 86 -4.20 4.51 4.59
N LYS A 87 -3.23 3.96 3.84
CA LYS A 87 -3.08 2.51 3.71
C LYS A 87 -2.39 1.87 4.91
N TRP A 88 -1.41 2.55 5.50
CA TRP A 88 -0.60 2.07 6.61
C TRP A 88 -0.52 3.11 7.74
N PRO A 89 -1.67 3.50 8.34
CA PRO A 89 -1.74 4.59 9.33
C PRO A 89 -0.89 4.32 10.57
N GLN A 90 -0.73 3.05 10.96
CA GLN A 90 0.10 2.66 12.11
C GLN A 90 1.59 2.94 11.88
N ARG A 91 2.07 2.96 10.63
CA ARG A 91 3.47 3.21 10.28
C ARG A 91 3.70 4.65 9.85
N TRP A 92 2.81 5.20 9.02
CA TRP A 92 2.97 6.48 8.33
C TRP A 92 1.97 7.54 8.74
N GLY A 93 0.96 7.20 9.54
CA GLY A 93 -0.03 8.14 10.03
C GLY A 93 0.56 9.11 11.05
N GLU A 94 -0.07 10.27 11.16
CA GLU A 94 0.32 11.28 12.14
C GLU A 94 0.12 10.74 13.56
N ARG A 95 1.19 10.75 14.35
CA ARG A 95 1.08 10.52 15.79
C ARG A 95 0.71 11.85 16.44
N LYS A 96 -0.48 11.91 17.02
CA LYS A 96 -0.81 12.99 17.95
C LYS A 96 0.07 12.79 19.19
N SER A 97 0.97 13.71 19.49
CA SER A 97 1.57 13.77 20.82
C SER A 97 0.42 14.03 21.80
N SER A 98 0.16 13.11 22.73
CA SER A 98 -0.54 13.54 23.94
C SER A 98 0.32 14.64 24.57
N PRO A 99 -0.26 15.79 24.96
CA PRO A 99 0.49 16.77 25.73
C PRO A 99 0.97 16.04 27.00
N ASP A 100 2.29 15.97 27.14
CA ASP A 100 2.90 15.57 28.40
C ASP A 100 2.34 16.49 29.51
N PRO A 101 1.83 15.97 30.64
CA PRO A 101 1.36 16.81 31.76
C PRO A 101 2.39 17.83 32.25
N GLN A 102 3.67 17.69 31.86
CA GLN A 102 4.76 18.59 32.22
C GLN A 102 5.02 19.73 31.21
N GLY A 103 4.19 19.88 30.17
CA GLY A 103 4.28 21.03 29.25
C GLY A 103 5.54 21.06 28.36
N ASN A 104 6.32 19.98 28.34
CA ASN A 104 7.48 19.88 27.46
C ASN A 104 7.01 19.41 26.08
N GLN A 105 7.01 20.32 25.11
CA GLN A 105 6.67 20.01 23.72
C GLN A 105 7.72 19.08 23.12
N SER A 106 7.55 17.78 23.28
CA SER A 106 8.25 16.80 22.47
C SER A 106 7.71 16.91 21.04
N LEU A 107 8.42 17.68 20.20
CA LEU A 107 8.15 17.82 18.77
C LEU A 107 8.30 16.46 18.07
N ILE A 108 7.25 15.65 18.05
CA ILE A 108 7.20 14.43 17.24
C ILE A 108 6.50 14.77 15.93
N LEU A 109 7.24 15.42 15.04
CA LEU A 109 6.82 15.74 13.68
C LEU A 109 6.81 14.45 12.84
N CYS A 110 5.66 13.81 12.61
CA CYS A 110 5.60 12.72 11.63
C CYS A 110 5.80 13.22 10.18
N THR A 111 5.59 14.51 9.94
CA THR A 111 6.03 15.20 8.73
C THR A 111 7.56 15.17 8.56
N THR A 112 8.35 15.04 9.63
CA THR A 112 9.81 14.92 9.49
C THR A 112 10.26 13.58 8.92
N VAL A 113 9.55 12.45 9.03
CA VAL A 113 10.05 11.22 8.36
C VAL A 113 9.97 11.35 6.83
N ILE A 114 8.83 11.86 6.33
CA ILE A 114 8.60 12.13 4.92
C ILE A 114 9.49 13.28 4.41
N GLN A 115 9.68 14.35 5.20
CA GLN A 115 10.54 15.48 4.83
C GLN A 115 12.05 15.21 5.01
N LYS A 116 12.46 14.33 5.93
CA LYS A 116 13.86 13.96 6.20
C LYS A 116 14.38 12.95 5.18
N GLU A 117 13.52 12.05 4.69
CA GLU A 117 13.84 11.23 3.50
C GLU A 117 13.91 12.12 2.25
N ALA A 118 12.99 13.07 2.05
CA ALA A 118 13.02 13.97 0.89
C ALA A 118 14.20 14.98 0.82
N ARG A 119 15.07 15.03 1.84
CA ARG A 119 16.21 15.96 1.93
C ARG A 119 17.58 15.27 1.96
N ARG A 120 17.64 13.94 1.85
CA ARG A 120 18.88 13.18 1.72
C ARG A 120 19.19 12.92 0.25
#